data_AF-X1M5B0-F1
#
_entry.id   AF-X1M5B0-F1
#
_cell.length_a   1.000
_cell.length_b   1.000
_cell.length_c   1.000
_cell.angle_alpha   90.00
_cell.angle_beta   90.00
_cell.angle_gamma   90.00
#
_symmetry.space_group_name_H-M   'P 1'
#
loop_
_entity.id
_entity.type
_entity.pdbx_description
1 polymer ?
#
loop_
_entity_poly.entity_id
_entity_poly.type
_entity_poly.pdbx_seq_one_letter_code
_entity_poly.pdbx_strand_id
1 'polypeptide(L)' 'MWIPKYGKSILPGEMKEKLKEIFSEIAEQYEFEIEEMSVQKDHVHLFVCA' A
#
# COMPACT_ATOMS: atom_id res chain seq x y z
N MET A 1 7.50 -0.44 -5.80
CA MET A 1 7.96 -1.00 -4.50
C MET A 1 8.40 0.15 -3.61
N TRP A 2 7.85 0.24 -2.40
CA TRP A 2 8.14 1.30 -1.43
C TRP A 2 8.51 0.69 -0.08
N ILE A 3 9.40 1.34 0.67
CA ILE A 3 9.90 0.88 1.97
C ILE A 3 9.65 1.98 3.02
N PRO A 4 9.20 1.66 4.25
CA PRO A 4 9.07 2.62 5.33
C PRO A 4 10.39 3.30 5.65
N LYS A 5 10.33 4.50 6.21
CA LYS A 5 11.53 5.25 6.60
C LYS A 5 12.43 4.39 7.50
N TYR A 6 13.71 4.28 7.12
CA TYR A 6 14.73 3.44 7.76
C TYR A 6 14.51 1.91 7.68
N GLY A 7 13.65 1.41 6.80
CA GLY A 7 13.40 -0.03 6.65
C GLY A 7 12.77 -0.68 7.87
N LYS A 8 12.08 0.10 8.71
CA LYS A 8 11.47 -0.44 9.93
C LYS A 8 10.32 -1.37 9.58
N SER A 9 10.27 -2.52 10.25
CA SER A 9 9.16 -3.49 10.13
C SER A 9 7.89 -3.05 10.89
N ILE A 10 7.37 -1.87 10.56
CA ILE A 10 6.25 -1.21 11.28
C ILE A 10 4.88 -1.47 10.63
N LEU A 11 4.80 -2.37 9.65
CA LEU A 11 3.56 -2.65 8.92
C LEU A 11 2.83 -3.96 9.36
N PRO A 12 2.77 -4.39 10.64
CA PRO A 12 2.03 -5.60 11.00
C PRO A 12 0.51 -5.35 11.18
N GLY A 13 -0.27 -6.40 10.88
CA GLY A 13 -1.65 -6.60 11.34
C GLY A 13 -2.64 -5.51 10.92
N GLU A 14 -3.04 -4.67 11.87
CA GLU A 14 -4.05 -3.61 11.69
C GLU A 14 -3.59 -2.51 10.72
N MET A 15 -2.27 -2.22 10.68
CA MET A 15 -1.73 -1.19 9.79
C MET A 15 -1.82 -1.62 8.32
N LYS A 16 -1.81 -2.93 8.05
CA LYS A 16 -1.98 -3.46 6.69
C LYS A 16 -3.36 -3.16 6.14
N GLU A 17 -4.42 -3.42 6.92
CA GLU A 17 -5.80 -3.17 6.45
C GLU A 17 -6.05 -1.66 6.27
N LYS A 18 -5.58 -0.82 7.20
CA LYS A 18 -5.64 0.64 7.03
C LYS A 18 -4.91 1.13 5.79
N LEU A 19 -3.72 0.60 5.49
CA LEU A 19 -2.99 0.99 4.28
C LEU A 19 -3.75 0.63 3.01
N LYS A 20 -4.39 -0.54 2.98
CA LYS A 20 -5.21 -0.93 1.84
C LYS A 20 -6.39 0.03 1.64
N GLU A 21 -7.10 0.38 2.71
CA GLU A 21 -8.19 1.36 2.66
C GLU A 21 -7.71 2.69 2.09
N ILE A 22 -6.61 3.23 2.64
CA ILE A 22 -6.04 4.50 2.20
C ILE A 22 -5.62 4.45 0.72
N PHE A 23 -4.96 3.37 0.28
CA PHE A 23 -4.54 3.25 -1.12
C PHE A 23 -5.74 3.11 -2.06
N SER A 24 -6.79 2.39 -1.66
CA SER A 24 -8.03 2.29 -2.44
C SER A 24 -8.74 3.63 -2.56
N GLU A 25 -8.85 4.40 -1.48
CA GLU A 25 -9.45 5.75 -1.51
C GLU A 25 -8.66 6.69 -2.43
N ILE A 26 -7.33 6.64 -2.37
CA ILE A 26 -6.47 7.43 -3.27
C ILE A 26 -6.67 6.98 -4.71
N ALA A 27 -6.69 5.67 -4.98
CA ALA A 27 -6.87 5.17 -6.34
C ALA A 27 -8.22 5.62 -6.92
N GLU A 28 -9.30 5.58 -6.14
CA GLU A 28 -10.60 6.10 -6.55
C GLU A 28 -10.57 7.62 -6.83
N GLN A 29 -9.91 8.39 -5.96
CA GLN A 29 -9.81 9.85 -6.12
C GLN A 29 -9.04 10.28 -7.38
N TYR A 30 -8.05 9.48 -7.79
CA TYR A 30 -7.18 9.78 -8.93
C TYR A 30 -7.49 8.93 -10.16
N GLU A 31 -8.60 8.18 -10.15
CA GLU A 31 -9.04 7.28 -11.23
C GLU A 31 -7.98 6.24 -11.63
N PHE A 32 -7.17 5.78 -10.67
CA PHE A 32 -6.22 4.69 -10.88
C PHE A 32 -6.87 3.33 -10.64
N GLU A 33 -6.49 2.34 -11.45
CA GLU A 33 -6.88 0.95 -11.25
C GLU A 33 -5.76 0.20 -10.50
N ILE A 34 -6.03 -0.31 -9.30
CA ILE A 34 -5.09 -1.15 -8.56
C ILE A 34 -5.22 -2.59 -9.05
N GLU A 35 -4.24 -3.06 -9.83
CA GLU A 35 -4.19 -4.45 -10.28
C GLU A 35 -3.68 -5.40 -9.18
N GLU A 36 -2.66 -4.99 -8.43
CA GLU A 36 -2.11 -5.79 -7.33
C GLU A 36 -1.61 -4.92 -6.17
N MET A 37 -1.92 -5.32 -4.93
CA MET A 37 -1.44 -4.67 -3.72
C MET A 37 -0.98 -5.70 -2.68
N SER A 38 0.30 -5.67 -2.33
CA SER A 38 0.92 -6.56 -1.35
C SER A 38 1.69 -5.77 -0.30
N VAL A 39 1.16 -5.77 0.93
CA VAL A 39 1.80 -5.15 2.11
C VAL A 39 2.55 -6.24 2.88
N GLN A 40 3.88 -6.08 2.93
CA GLN A 40 4.81 -6.86 3.74
C GLN A 40 5.18 -6.07 5.01
N LYS A 41 5.86 -6.71 5.97
CA LYS A 41 6.14 -6.08 7.28
C LYS A 41 6.99 -4.82 7.18
N ASP A 42 7.87 -4.77 6.19
CA ASP A 42 8.92 -3.77 6.00
C ASP A 42 8.86 -3.12 4.60
N HIS A 43 7.89 -3.44 3.76
CA HIS A 43 7.73 -2.83 2.44
C HIS A 43 6.33 -3.05 1.85
N VAL A 44 6.00 -2.27 0.82
CA VAL A 44 4.74 -2.32 0.08
C VAL A 44 5.00 -2.44 -1.41
N HIS A 45 4.32 -3.38 -2.05
CA HIS A 45 4.19 -3.47 -3.51
C HIS A 45 2.80 -3.00 -3.90
N LEU A 46 2.74 -2.10 -4.87
CA LEU A 46 1.53 -1.56 -5.44
C LEU A 46 1.75 -1.49 -6.95
N PHE A 47 0.89 -2.17 -7.71
CA PHE A 47 0.85 -2.15 -9.15
C PHE A 47 -0.46 -1.46 -9.56
N VAL A 48 -0.33 -0.37 -10.31
CA VAL A 48 -1.45 0.47 -10.73
C VAL A 48 -1.37 0.76 -12.21
N CYS A 49 -2.55 0.82 -12.84
CA CYS A 49 -2.74 1.29 -14.20
C CYS A 49 -3.41 2.67 -14.19
N ALA A 50 -3.02 3.49 -15.16
CA ALA A 50 -3.46 4.87 -15.36
C ALA A 50 -3.74 5.10 -16.85
#